data_AF-B1M2S9-F1
#
_entry.id   AF-B1M2S9-F1
#
_cell.length_a   1.000
_cell.length_b   1.000
_cell.length_c   1.000
_cell.angle_alpha   90.00
_cell.angle_beta   90.00
_cell.angle_gamma   90.00
#
_symmetry.space_group_name_H-M   'P 1'
#
loop_
_entity.id
_entity.type
_entity.pdbx_description
1 polymer ?
#
loop_
_entity_poly.entity_id
_entity_poly.type
_entity_poly.pdbx_seq_one_letter_code
_entity_poly.pdbx_strand_id
1 'polypeptide(L)'
;MQNSDLFLPSWYERRVAVDYYDDRIGENLLLRHQPEIYGFAEYLSRKDGRSTIIDLGCGTGNKIKSNVYSKIIGVDQGVNLDAFKRRHKNARAVEGDLEVCDFPWPADLAWNEVVVVCADVIEHLIDPTCLLSELAKLTNAGAVVLLSSPDRDRVYGGQNVSPPANPCHVQEWTLKELCQLIRSSNVPVSFSGYTISDNMIRRKATSLIISDGRAVPEAFGPEPVGQERPVAIIAAYNDEDVIYQVCQHYIKNDVDLHLIDNWSEDDTYVLMRNILKQYPGRVKLERFPVEGPAEEYRWVEILNRKAEIAADYEGRWVLHIDSDEIRVSPWHDLSLRAALEYVESHGFNCIDHCVINFKPTKNGFDQHKSLNLHFRHFEFGRHPAHFLQRRGWIQPKDIINLSDSGGHFADFDGARQYPYRFPLFHYPIRSQKHGEQKIFRDRQLRYSRSEQAERGWHNHYESIFRSEVFIALPELLEKFTEEGFYENYIVEILSDVVLQRRNGSLVATD
;
A
#
# COMPACT_ATOMS: atom_id res chain seq x y z
N MET A 1 -13.57 -30.26 18.10
CA MET A 1 -13.74 -29.15 17.14
C MET A 1 -14.15 -29.72 15.79
N GLN A 2 -15.29 -29.27 15.25
CA GLN A 2 -15.79 -29.66 13.93
C GLN A 2 -15.25 -28.70 12.85
N ASN A 3 -15.29 -29.11 11.58
CA ASN A 3 -14.85 -28.23 10.47
C ASN A 3 -15.62 -26.91 10.42
N SER A 4 -16.91 -26.93 10.75
CA SER A 4 -17.75 -25.73 10.81
C SER A 4 -17.24 -24.70 11.80
N ASP A 5 -16.66 -25.14 12.92
CA ASP A 5 -16.09 -24.27 13.94
C ASP A 5 -14.84 -23.53 13.42
N LEU A 6 -14.19 -24.09 12.39
CA LEU A 6 -13.00 -23.56 11.74
C LEU A 6 -13.28 -22.95 10.36
N PHE A 7 -14.55 -22.81 9.97
CA PHE A 7 -14.96 -22.34 8.64
C PHE A 7 -14.38 -23.18 7.49
N LEU A 8 -14.05 -24.44 7.75
CA LEU A 8 -13.60 -25.38 6.73
C LEU A 8 -14.81 -26.06 6.06
N PRO A 9 -14.70 -26.47 4.79
CA PRO A 9 -15.76 -27.20 4.11
C PRO A 9 -16.07 -28.54 4.80
N SER A 10 -17.31 -29.02 4.67
CA SER A 10 -17.73 -30.29 5.27
C SER A 10 -16.98 -31.51 4.71
N TRP A 11 -16.41 -31.38 3.51
CA TRP A 11 -15.61 -32.43 2.86
C TRP A 11 -14.15 -32.44 3.31
N TYR A 12 -13.70 -31.44 4.06
CA TYR A 12 -12.29 -31.28 4.42
C TYR A 12 -11.89 -32.27 5.52
N GLU A 13 -10.85 -33.07 5.28
CA GLU A 13 -10.27 -33.99 6.25
C GLU A 13 -9.07 -33.35 6.94
N ARG A 14 -9.19 -33.05 8.23
CA ARG A 14 -8.13 -32.52 9.09
C ARG A 14 -7.24 -33.64 9.62
N ARG A 15 -5.97 -33.35 9.89
CA ARG A 15 -5.14 -34.28 10.68
C ARG A 15 -5.49 -34.15 12.17
N VAL A 16 -5.23 -35.21 12.93
CA VAL A 16 -5.41 -35.23 14.40
C VAL A 16 -4.09 -35.43 15.15
N ALA A 17 -3.00 -35.62 14.41
CA ALA A 17 -1.63 -35.68 14.89
C ALA A 17 -0.71 -35.23 13.75
N VAL A 18 0.32 -34.45 14.08
CA VAL A 18 1.34 -33.95 13.16
C VAL A 18 2.71 -34.03 13.82
N ASP A 19 3.76 -34.19 13.01
CA ASP A 19 5.13 -34.06 13.49
C ASP A 19 5.45 -32.58 13.73
N TYR A 20 6.19 -32.28 14.81
CA TYR A 20 6.70 -30.92 15.05
C TYR A 20 7.74 -30.56 13.99
N TYR A 21 7.64 -29.34 13.43
CA TYR A 21 8.52 -28.89 12.37
C TYR A 21 9.88 -28.40 12.93
N ASP A 22 10.94 -29.16 12.67
CA ASP A 22 12.31 -28.79 13.05
C ASP A 22 12.96 -27.90 11.95
N ASP A 23 12.91 -26.59 12.16
CA ASP A 23 13.43 -25.59 11.21
C ASP A 23 14.93 -25.73 10.94
N ARG A 24 15.69 -26.35 11.86
CA ARG A 24 17.14 -26.52 11.70
C ARG A 24 17.51 -27.41 10.52
N ILE A 25 16.62 -28.34 10.15
CA ILE A 25 16.85 -29.31 9.07
C ILE A 25 16.52 -28.68 7.70
N GLY A 26 15.66 -27.67 7.67
CA GLY A 26 15.21 -26.95 6.46
C GLY A 26 15.93 -25.63 6.20
N GLU A 27 16.79 -25.15 7.11
CA GLU A 27 17.53 -23.88 6.93
C GLU A 27 18.40 -23.91 5.66
N ASN A 28 17.91 -23.27 4.60
CA ASN A 28 18.63 -23.00 3.38
C ASN A 28 18.97 -21.50 3.33
N LEU A 29 20.26 -21.17 3.18
CA LEU A 29 20.73 -19.78 3.15
C LEU A 29 20.12 -18.95 2.00
N LEU A 30 19.70 -19.60 0.91
CA LEU A 30 19.18 -18.95 -0.29
C LEU A 30 17.64 -18.93 -0.36
N LEU A 31 16.97 -19.96 0.17
CA LEU A 31 15.51 -20.06 0.17
C LEU A 31 14.95 -19.47 1.46
N ARG A 32 14.13 -18.43 1.33
CA ARG A 32 13.45 -17.77 2.43
C ARG A 32 11.96 -17.85 2.24
N HIS A 33 11.29 -18.41 3.23
CA HIS A 33 9.84 -18.45 3.30
C HIS A 33 9.28 -17.13 3.85
N GLN A 34 8.18 -16.68 3.25
CA GLN A 34 7.40 -15.52 3.67
C GLN A 34 8.21 -14.21 3.86
N PRO A 35 9.16 -13.89 2.97
CA PRO A 35 10.10 -12.78 3.19
C PRO A 35 9.41 -11.42 3.32
N GLU A 36 8.25 -11.26 2.70
CA GLU A 36 7.53 -9.98 2.64
C GLU A 36 6.71 -9.68 3.88
N ILE A 37 6.41 -10.69 4.72
CA ILE A 37 5.74 -10.48 6.00
C ILE A 37 6.70 -9.78 6.96
N TYR A 38 7.94 -10.29 7.06
CA TYR A 38 8.99 -9.65 7.84
C TYR A 38 9.39 -8.30 7.24
N GLY A 39 9.44 -8.18 5.91
CA GLY A 39 9.62 -6.89 5.24
C GLY A 39 8.54 -5.86 5.59
N PHE A 40 7.28 -6.28 5.72
CA PHE A 40 6.19 -5.42 6.19
C PHE A 40 6.38 -5.07 7.68
N ALA A 41 6.71 -6.04 8.54
CA ALA A 41 7.02 -5.73 9.95
C ALA A 41 8.12 -4.67 10.09
N GLU A 42 9.18 -4.76 9.28
CA GLU A 42 10.26 -3.77 9.24
C GLU A 42 9.77 -2.39 8.75
N TYR A 43 8.86 -2.37 7.77
CA TYR A 43 8.21 -1.15 7.31
C TYR A 43 7.41 -0.48 8.44
N LEU A 44 6.61 -1.25 9.20
CA LEU A 44 5.84 -0.75 10.33
C LEU A 44 6.72 -0.24 11.47
N SER A 45 7.87 -0.86 11.71
CA SER A 45 8.86 -0.34 12.66
C SER A 45 9.33 1.07 12.26
N ARG A 46 9.68 1.27 10.98
CA ARG A 46 10.13 2.56 10.46
C ARG A 46 9.02 3.62 10.33
N LYS A 47 7.79 3.21 9.99
CA LYS A 47 6.71 4.15 9.64
C LYS A 47 5.66 4.37 10.71
N ASP A 48 5.41 3.38 11.55
CA ASP A 48 4.39 3.40 12.61
C ASP A 48 5.01 3.30 14.02
N GLY A 49 6.33 3.37 14.12
CA GLY A 49 7.04 3.34 15.41
C GLY A 49 6.98 1.99 16.12
N ARG A 50 6.74 0.89 15.40
CA ARG A 50 6.70 -0.47 15.98
C ARG A 50 8.10 -0.97 16.34
N SER A 51 8.60 -0.48 17.47
CA SER A 51 9.98 -0.69 17.95
C SER A 51 10.23 -2.10 18.47
N THR A 52 9.17 -2.88 18.72
CA THR A 52 9.21 -4.23 19.29
C THR A 52 8.58 -5.25 18.34
N ILE A 53 9.28 -6.35 18.05
CA ILE A 53 8.73 -7.51 17.33
C ILE A 53 8.45 -8.66 18.29
N ILE A 54 7.26 -9.26 18.17
CA ILE A 54 6.91 -10.55 18.76
C ILE A 54 6.72 -11.54 17.62
N ASP A 55 7.51 -12.59 17.56
CA ASP A 55 7.43 -13.64 16.55
C ASP A 55 6.84 -14.91 17.19
N LEU A 56 5.58 -15.23 16.85
CA LEU A 56 4.88 -16.43 17.30
C LEU A 56 5.25 -17.57 16.36
N GLY A 57 5.72 -18.70 16.89
CA GLY A 57 6.33 -19.75 16.07
C GLY A 57 7.63 -19.26 15.45
N CYS A 58 8.53 -18.67 16.26
CA CYS A 58 9.70 -17.96 15.75
C CYS A 58 10.73 -18.85 15.04
N GLY A 59 10.60 -20.17 15.15
CA GLY A 59 11.56 -21.14 14.67
C GLY A 59 12.93 -20.85 15.26
N THR A 60 13.94 -20.82 14.39
CA THR A 60 15.29 -20.44 14.76
C THR A 60 15.52 -18.91 14.76
N GLY A 61 14.53 -18.10 14.40
CA GLY A 61 14.61 -16.65 14.30
C GLY A 61 15.40 -16.11 13.10
N ASN A 62 15.72 -16.95 12.11
CA ASN A 62 16.52 -16.56 10.94
C ASN A 62 15.85 -15.49 10.04
N LYS A 63 14.52 -15.34 10.12
CA LYS A 63 13.76 -14.35 9.33
C LYS A 63 13.79 -12.94 9.91
N ILE A 64 14.19 -12.76 11.18
CA ILE A 64 14.19 -11.46 11.87
C ILE A 64 15.51 -10.70 11.65
N LYS A 65 15.42 -9.45 11.17
CA LYS A 65 16.55 -8.50 11.18
C LYS A 65 16.68 -7.82 12.55
N SER A 66 17.69 -8.23 13.31
CA SER A 66 17.84 -7.80 14.71
C SER A 66 18.17 -6.32 14.89
N ASN A 67 18.79 -5.68 13.89
CA ASN A 67 19.14 -4.26 13.91
C ASN A 67 17.95 -3.31 13.69
N VAL A 68 16.77 -3.83 13.34
CA VAL A 68 15.55 -3.03 13.11
C VAL A 68 14.78 -2.77 14.40
N TYR A 69 14.80 -3.71 15.34
CA TYR A 69 13.95 -3.68 16.53
C TYR A 69 14.77 -3.42 17.79
N SER A 70 14.23 -2.60 18.68
CA SER A 70 14.81 -2.34 20.00
C SER A 70 14.61 -3.52 20.96
N LYS A 71 13.51 -4.27 20.78
CA LYS A 71 13.14 -5.44 21.58
C LYS A 71 12.63 -6.52 20.65
N ILE A 72 13.11 -7.75 20.87
CA ILE A 72 12.73 -8.93 20.08
C ILE A 72 12.25 -9.98 21.07
N ILE A 73 11.06 -10.54 20.83
CA ILE A 73 10.49 -11.62 21.61
C ILE A 73 10.14 -12.76 20.65
N GLY A 74 10.73 -13.93 20.87
CA GLY A 74 10.39 -15.15 20.12
C GLY A 74 9.61 -16.10 21.01
N VAL A 75 8.50 -16.64 20.50
CA VAL A 75 7.71 -17.67 21.16
C VAL A 75 7.80 -18.95 20.33
N ASP A 76 8.37 -20.00 20.92
CA ASP A 76 8.45 -21.33 20.31
C ASP A 76 8.79 -22.37 21.39
N GLN A 77 9.13 -23.59 20.99
CA GLN A 77 9.48 -24.69 21.90
C GLN A 77 10.77 -25.40 21.49
N GLY A 78 11.35 -26.11 22.47
CA GLY A 78 12.42 -27.08 22.24
C GLY A 78 13.61 -26.54 21.43
N VAL A 79 13.99 -27.31 20.41
CA VAL A 79 15.23 -27.11 19.67
C VAL A 79 15.27 -25.83 18.83
N ASN A 80 14.11 -25.36 18.38
CA ASN A 80 13.97 -24.12 17.62
C ASN A 80 14.28 -22.92 18.53
N LEU A 81 13.66 -22.89 19.72
CA LEU A 81 13.88 -21.83 20.69
C LEU A 81 15.34 -21.77 21.18
N ASP A 82 16.01 -22.91 21.30
CA ASP A 82 17.45 -22.96 21.63
C ASP A 82 18.35 -22.41 20.51
N ALA A 83 17.96 -22.56 19.24
CA ALA A 83 18.63 -21.92 18.12
C ALA A 83 18.37 -20.40 18.11
N PHE A 84 17.11 -19.99 18.37
CA PHE A 84 16.71 -18.60 18.48
C PHE A 84 17.54 -17.84 19.53
N LYS A 85 17.66 -18.39 20.75
CA LYS A 85 18.48 -17.81 21.84
C LYS A 85 19.94 -17.60 21.44
N ARG A 86 20.52 -18.52 20.66
CA ARG A 86 21.91 -18.42 20.19
C ARG A 86 22.08 -17.34 19.13
N ARG A 87 21.10 -17.18 18.24
CA ARG A 87 21.11 -16.19 17.15
C ARG A 87 20.86 -14.78 17.68
N HIS A 88 19.86 -14.61 18.54
CA HIS A 88 19.43 -13.31 19.06
C HIS A 88 19.76 -13.18 20.56
N LYS A 89 21.03 -12.94 20.88
CA LYS A 89 21.53 -12.92 22.27
C LYS A 89 20.83 -11.95 23.21
N ASN A 90 20.28 -10.86 22.67
CA ASN A 90 19.57 -9.82 23.42
C ASN A 90 18.04 -9.95 23.33
N ALA A 91 17.52 -10.99 22.66
CA ALA A 91 16.09 -11.25 22.56
C ALA A 91 15.58 -12.00 23.79
N ARG A 92 14.28 -11.85 24.06
CA ARG A 92 13.57 -12.65 25.04
C ARG A 92 12.99 -13.88 24.33
N ALA A 93 13.44 -15.05 24.73
CA ALA A 93 12.86 -16.32 24.30
C ALA A 93 11.80 -16.76 25.31
N VAL A 94 10.58 -17.02 24.84
CA VAL A 94 9.47 -17.51 25.65
C VAL A 94 9.16 -18.94 25.18
N GLU A 95 9.38 -19.90 26.05
CA GLU A 95 8.93 -21.27 25.81
C GLU A 95 7.43 -21.34 26.03
N GLY A 96 6.67 -21.74 25.01
CA GLY A 96 5.22 -21.75 25.11
C GLY A 96 4.52 -22.55 24.02
N ASP A 97 3.36 -23.10 24.39
CA ASP A 97 2.47 -23.82 23.50
C ASP A 97 1.33 -22.92 23.05
N LEU A 98 1.25 -22.67 21.75
CA LEU A 98 0.26 -21.79 21.14
C LEU A 98 -1.16 -22.38 21.19
N GLU A 99 -1.31 -23.64 21.62
CA GLU A 99 -2.59 -24.26 21.98
C GLU A 99 -2.97 -24.04 23.45
N VAL A 100 -2.08 -23.45 24.26
CA VAL A 100 -2.33 -23.12 25.67
C VAL A 100 -2.63 -21.63 25.81
N CYS A 101 -3.74 -21.33 26.47
CA CYS A 101 -4.22 -19.96 26.67
C CYS A 101 -3.41 -19.20 27.73
N ASP A 102 -3.53 -17.87 27.70
CA ASP A 102 -2.98 -16.92 28.68
C ASP A 102 -1.44 -16.89 28.72
N PHE A 103 -0.86 -16.47 27.60
CA PHE A 103 0.59 -16.30 27.46
C PHE A 103 1.16 -15.29 28.45
N PRO A 104 2.27 -15.61 29.14
CA PRO A 104 2.86 -14.75 30.16
C PRO A 104 3.69 -13.62 29.51
N TRP A 105 3.02 -12.65 28.90
CA TRP A 105 3.67 -11.49 28.31
C TRP A 105 4.41 -10.64 29.35
N PRO A 106 5.54 -10.01 28.98
CA PRO A 106 6.16 -9.01 29.82
C PRO A 106 5.18 -7.88 30.17
N ALA A 107 5.04 -7.55 31.45
CA ALA A 107 4.13 -6.51 31.93
C ALA A 107 4.51 -5.09 31.49
N ASP A 108 5.74 -4.89 31.01
CA ASP A 108 6.31 -3.61 30.58
C ASP A 108 6.14 -3.31 29.08
N LEU A 109 5.35 -4.10 28.35
CA LEU A 109 5.16 -3.88 26.91
C LEU A 109 4.26 -2.68 26.61
N ALA A 110 4.80 -1.73 25.85
CA ALA A 110 4.04 -0.70 25.15
C ALA A 110 3.42 -1.32 23.88
N TRP A 111 2.22 -1.86 23.98
CA TRP A 111 1.55 -2.59 22.89
C TRP A 111 1.37 -1.78 21.60
N ASN A 112 1.22 -0.46 21.71
CA ASN A 112 1.20 0.47 20.58
C ASN A 112 2.56 0.57 19.84
N GLU A 113 3.64 0.02 20.38
CA GLU A 113 4.95 -0.11 19.73
C GLU A 113 5.24 -1.56 19.27
N VAL A 114 4.28 -2.47 19.42
CA VAL A 114 4.46 -3.89 19.08
C VAL A 114 3.91 -4.20 17.69
N VAL A 115 4.71 -4.91 16.91
CA VAL A 115 4.27 -5.70 15.77
C VAL A 115 4.40 -7.19 16.11
N VAL A 116 3.33 -7.95 15.92
CA VAL A 116 3.28 -9.40 16.10
C VAL A 116 3.32 -10.05 14.72
N VAL A 117 4.22 -10.99 14.52
CA VAL A 117 4.29 -11.84 13.33
C VAL A 117 3.86 -13.24 13.75
N CYS A 118 2.86 -13.79 13.06
CA CYS A 118 2.34 -15.15 13.23
C CYS A 118 2.32 -15.82 11.86
N ALA A 119 3.49 -16.29 11.44
CA ALA A 119 3.83 -16.55 10.05
C ALA A 119 3.95 -18.04 9.73
N ASP A 120 2.94 -18.63 9.08
CA ASP A 120 2.79 -20.09 8.83
C ASP A 120 2.82 -20.90 10.14
N VAL A 121 1.82 -20.67 10.99
CA VAL A 121 1.75 -21.24 12.35
C VAL A 121 0.40 -21.86 12.61
N ILE A 122 -0.68 -21.14 12.29
CA ILE A 122 -2.06 -21.53 12.62
C ILE A 122 -2.47 -22.87 11.97
N GLU A 123 -1.92 -23.20 10.81
CA GLU A 123 -2.13 -24.48 10.11
C GLU A 123 -1.55 -25.69 10.85
N HIS A 124 -0.60 -25.48 11.75
CA HIS A 124 0.06 -26.55 12.52
C HIS A 124 -0.69 -26.90 13.81
N LEU A 125 -1.65 -26.07 14.24
CA LEU A 125 -2.38 -26.26 15.48
C LEU A 125 -3.57 -27.22 15.29
N ILE A 126 -3.73 -28.17 16.21
CA ILE A 126 -4.92 -29.02 16.33
C ILE A 126 -6.13 -28.19 16.78
N ASP A 127 -5.93 -27.24 17.68
CA ASP A 127 -6.92 -26.30 18.19
C ASP A 127 -6.33 -24.87 18.21
N PRO A 128 -6.64 -24.02 17.21
CA PRO A 128 -6.12 -22.66 17.16
C PRO A 128 -6.85 -21.68 18.10
N THR A 129 -7.81 -22.11 18.92
CA THR A 129 -8.67 -21.21 19.72
C THR A 129 -7.86 -20.34 20.69
N CYS A 130 -6.86 -20.91 21.36
CA CYS A 130 -6.04 -20.16 22.30
C CYS A 130 -5.16 -19.12 21.60
N LEU A 131 -4.53 -19.47 20.47
CA LEU A 131 -3.82 -18.52 19.61
C LEU A 131 -4.74 -17.38 19.19
N LEU A 132 -5.93 -17.69 18.66
CA LEU A 132 -6.89 -16.68 18.19
C LEU A 132 -7.36 -15.75 19.31
N SER A 133 -7.64 -16.30 20.49
CA SER A 133 -7.96 -15.51 21.69
C SER A 133 -6.81 -14.56 22.05
N GLU A 134 -5.57 -15.03 21.97
CA GLU A 134 -4.39 -14.22 22.26
C GLU A 134 -4.20 -13.11 21.23
N LEU A 135 -4.31 -13.41 19.93
CA LEU A 135 -4.24 -12.40 18.88
C LEU A 135 -5.30 -11.30 19.07
N ALA A 136 -6.52 -11.65 19.53
CA ALA A 136 -7.55 -10.67 19.85
C ALA A 136 -7.14 -9.77 21.01
N LYS A 137 -6.59 -10.33 22.10
CA LYS A 137 -6.08 -9.55 23.24
C LYS A 137 -4.95 -8.61 22.82
N LEU A 138 -3.97 -9.10 22.06
CA LEU A 138 -2.81 -8.31 21.60
C LEU A 138 -3.25 -7.16 20.70
N THR A 139 -4.17 -7.43 19.77
CA THR A 139 -4.72 -6.41 18.87
C THR A 139 -5.48 -5.35 19.65
N ASN A 140 -6.35 -5.74 20.60
CA ASN A 140 -7.10 -4.82 21.46
C ASN A 140 -6.20 -3.99 22.38
N ALA A 141 -5.04 -4.52 22.76
CA ALA A 141 -4.04 -3.78 23.53
C ALA A 141 -3.29 -2.73 22.68
N GLY A 142 -3.39 -2.80 21.34
CA GLY A 142 -2.84 -1.81 20.42
C GLY A 142 -1.74 -2.35 19.49
N ALA A 143 -1.41 -3.64 19.54
CA ALA A 143 -0.44 -4.25 18.64
C ALA A 143 -0.96 -4.32 17.20
N VAL A 144 -0.04 -4.33 16.23
CA VAL A 144 -0.35 -4.74 14.85
C VAL A 144 0.01 -6.21 14.70
N VAL A 145 -0.92 -7.03 14.24
CA VAL A 145 -0.72 -8.46 13.98
C VAL A 145 -0.65 -8.69 12.48
N LEU A 146 0.40 -9.37 12.04
CA LEU A 146 0.58 -9.92 10.70
C LEU A 146 0.46 -11.44 10.79
N LEU A 147 -0.70 -11.98 10.41
CA LEU A 147 -0.98 -13.42 10.41
C LEU A 147 -0.95 -13.97 8.99
N SER A 148 -0.26 -15.07 8.77
CA SER A 148 -0.32 -15.79 7.50
C SER A 148 -0.48 -17.29 7.66
N SER A 149 -0.98 -17.87 6.58
CA SER A 149 -1.08 -19.31 6.38
C SER A 149 -1.15 -19.61 4.88
N PRO A 150 -0.68 -20.78 4.42
CA PRO A 150 -0.82 -21.19 3.03
C PRO A 150 -2.29 -21.16 2.58
N ASP A 151 -2.54 -20.53 1.43
CA ASP A 151 -3.88 -20.55 0.84
C ASP A 151 -4.08 -21.86 0.07
N ARG A 152 -5.01 -22.69 0.54
CA ARG A 152 -5.27 -24.03 -0.01
C ARG A 152 -5.49 -23.98 -1.53
N ASP A 153 -6.36 -23.11 -2.01
CA ASP A 153 -6.73 -23.06 -3.42
C ASP A 153 -5.56 -22.55 -4.27
N ARG A 154 -4.79 -21.58 -3.78
CA ARG A 154 -3.64 -21.06 -4.50
C ARG A 154 -2.43 -21.96 -4.44
N VAL A 155 -2.25 -22.79 -3.41
CA VAL A 155 -1.18 -23.78 -3.36
C VAL A 155 -1.46 -24.88 -4.39
N TYR A 156 -2.67 -25.46 -4.38
CA TYR A 156 -3.02 -26.63 -5.20
C TYR A 156 -3.77 -26.31 -6.51
N GLY A 157 -3.95 -25.03 -6.85
CA GLY A 157 -4.60 -24.62 -8.10
C GLY A 157 -6.11 -24.89 -8.13
N GLY A 158 -6.80 -24.68 -7.02
CA GLY A 158 -8.25 -24.86 -6.86
C GLY A 158 -8.69 -26.32 -6.75
N GLN A 159 -7.74 -27.24 -6.54
CA GLN A 159 -8.05 -28.64 -6.26
C GLN A 159 -8.46 -28.80 -4.79
N ASN A 160 -9.49 -29.62 -4.54
CA ASN A 160 -9.96 -29.98 -3.20
C ASN A 160 -9.00 -30.97 -2.52
N VAL A 161 -7.73 -30.59 -2.35
CA VAL A 161 -6.71 -31.41 -1.70
C VAL A 161 -6.98 -31.42 -0.20
N SER A 162 -7.09 -32.63 0.35
CA SER A 162 -7.26 -32.88 1.77
C SER A 162 -6.83 -34.31 2.13
N PRO A 163 -6.20 -34.56 3.29
CA PRO A 163 -5.56 -33.56 4.17
C PRO A 163 -4.45 -32.78 3.45
N PRO A 164 -3.88 -31.72 4.07
CA PRO A 164 -2.74 -30.97 3.49
C PRO A 164 -1.61 -31.88 2.99
N ALA A 165 -0.98 -31.50 1.87
CA ALA A 165 0.14 -32.27 1.31
C ALA A 165 1.38 -32.20 2.22
N ASN A 166 1.58 -31.09 2.94
CA ASN A 166 2.60 -31.02 3.97
C ASN A 166 2.15 -31.87 5.19
N PRO A 167 2.91 -32.91 5.59
CA PRO A 167 2.54 -33.75 6.73
C PRO A 167 2.51 -33.01 8.07
N CYS A 168 3.17 -31.85 8.17
CA CYS A 168 3.20 -31.04 9.38
C CYS A 168 1.95 -30.14 9.53
N HIS A 169 1.14 -29.98 8.48
CA HIS A 169 -0.07 -29.15 8.52
C HIS A 169 -1.27 -29.99 8.94
N VAL A 170 -2.01 -29.49 9.92
CA VAL A 170 -3.27 -30.06 10.40
C VAL A 170 -4.42 -29.69 9.45
N GLN A 171 -4.47 -28.42 9.03
CA GLN A 171 -5.46 -27.88 8.08
C GLN A 171 -4.92 -26.66 7.32
N GLU A 172 -5.51 -26.38 6.16
CA GLU A 172 -5.22 -25.23 5.31
C GLU A 172 -6.53 -24.59 4.84
N TRP A 173 -6.60 -23.25 4.92
CA TRP A 173 -7.80 -22.46 4.59
C TRP A 173 -7.65 -21.78 3.23
N THR A 174 -8.77 -21.40 2.62
CA THR A 174 -8.74 -20.28 1.66
C THR A 174 -8.68 -18.95 2.42
N LEU A 175 -8.24 -17.87 1.77
CA LEU A 175 -8.24 -16.52 2.35
C LEU A 175 -9.61 -16.15 2.94
N LYS A 176 -10.70 -16.51 2.24
CA LYS A 176 -12.06 -16.23 2.69
C LYS A 176 -12.41 -16.97 3.99
N GLU A 177 -12.12 -18.27 4.04
CA GLU A 177 -12.38 -19.10 5.22
C GLU A 177 -11.53 -18.62 6.41
N LEU A 178 -10.25 -18.29 6.17
CA LEU A 178 -9.36 -17.76 7.19
C LEU A 178 -9.88 -16.41 7.72
N CYS A 179 -10.28 -15.48 6.85
CA CYS A 179 -10.87 -14.21 7.27
C CYS A 179 -12.14 -14.40 8.12
N GLN A 180 -12.98 -15.38 7.78
CA GLN A 180 -14.17 -15.70 8.57
C GLN A 180 -13.80 -16.23 9.96
N LEU A 181 -12.81 -17.13 10.05
CA LEU A 181 -12.30 -17.65 11.32
C LEU A 181 -11.75 -16.52 12.21
N ILE A 182 -10.89 -15.66 11.65
CA ILE A 182 -10.28 -14.53 12.37
C ILE A 182 -11.36 -13.57 12.90
N ARG A 183 -12.31 -13.16 12.05
CA ARG A 183 -13.42 -12.28 12.47
C ARG A 183 -14.31 -12.91 13.54
N SER A 184 -14.64 -14.20 13.39
CA SER A 184 -15.46 -14.92 14.38
C SER A 184 -14.81 -15.01 15.77
N SER A 185 -13.49 -14.87 15.82
CA SER A 185 -12.69 -14.90 17.05
C SER A 185 -12.48 -13.52 17.67
N ASN A 186 -13.22 -12.50 17.20
CA ASN A 186 -13.11 -11.10 17.64
C ASN A 186 -11.73 -10.47 17.37
N VAL A 187 -10.99 -10.99 16.39
CA VAL A 187 -9.79 -10.34 15.89
C VAL A 187 -10.21 -9.41 14.74
N PRO A 188 -10.00 -8.09 14.83
CA PRO A 188 -10.39 -7.17 13.77
C PRO A 188 -9.51 -7.39 12.54
N VAL A 189 -10.09 -7.34 11.33
CA VAL A 189 -9.36 -7.51 10.07
C VAL A 189 -9.32 -6.18 9.34
N SER A 190 -8.17 -5.51 9.38
CA SER A 190 -7.96 -4.21 8.74
C SER A 190 -7.71 -4.37 7.24
N PHE A 191 -6.93 -5.40 6.87
CA PHE A 191 -6.68 -5.78 5.48
C PHE A 191 -6.47 -7.29 5.36
N SER A 192 -6.79 -7.83 4.18
CA SER A 192 -6.56 -9.23 3.84
C SER A 192 -6.19 -9.38 2.36
N GLY A 193 -5.27 -10.28 2.05
CA GLY A 193 -4.86 -10.55 0.67
C GLY A 193 -3.78 -11.62 0.60
N TYR A 194 -2.95 -11.56 -0.45
CA TYR A 194 -1.93 -12.56 -0.71
C TYR A 194 -0.53 -11.98 -0.73
N THR A 195 0.40 -12.74 -0.19
CA THR A 195 1.85 -12.47 -0.23
C THR A 195 2.59 -13.63 -0.89
N ILE A 196 3.85 -13.40 -1.26
CA ILE A 196 4.68 -14.46 -1.83
C ILE A 196 5.03 -15.51 -0.78
N SER A 197 4.98 -16.78 -1.15
CA SER A 197 5.31 -17.88 -0.25
C SER A 197 6.82 -17.99 0.00
N ASP A 198 7.64 -17.66 -1.00
CA ASP A 198 9.09 -17.69 -0.90
C ASP A 198 9.77 -16.67 -1.84
N ASN A 199 11.05 -16.38 -1.58
CA ASN A 199 11.84 -15.43 -2.37
C ASN A 199 12.30 -15.93 -3.75
N MET A 200 12.20 -17.22 -4.05
CA MET A 200 12.73 -17.85 -5.27
C MET A 200 11.67 -18.00 -6.35
N ILE A 201 10.60 -18.74 -6.08
CA ILE A 201 9.45 -18.95 -6.97
C ILE A 201 8.54 -17.72 -6.94
N ARG A 202 8.45 -17.04 -5.79
CA ARG A 202 7.68 -15.80 -5.61
C ARG A 202 6.19 -15.94 -5.95
N ARG A 203 5.64 -17.16 -5.85
CA ARG A 203 4.20 -17.42 -6.06
C ARG A 203 3.42 -16.78 -4.92
N LYS A 204 2.37 -16.00 -5.25
CA LYS A 204 1.43 -15.45 -4.28
C LYS A 204 0.41 -16.50 -3.85
N ALA A 205 0.85 -17.47 -3.04
CA ALA A 205 0.03 -18.58 -2.55
C ALA A 205 -0.10 -18.62 -1.01
N THR A 206 0.30 -17.54 -0.33
CA THR A 206 0.16 -17.40 1.12
C THR A 206 -0.85 -16.31 1.43
N SER A 207 -1.88 -16.64 2.20
CA SER A 207 -2.83 -15.67 2.74
C SER A 207 -2.15 -14.80 3.79
N LEU A 208 -2.42 -13.50 3.79
CA LEU A 208 -1.99 -12.55 4.79
C LEU A 208 -3.20 -11.80 5.33
N ILE A 209 -3.30 -11.72 6.66
CA ILE A 209 -4.25 -10.92 7.40
C ILE A 209 -3.47 -9.89 8.22
N ILE A 210 -3.88 -8.63 8.12
CA ILE A 210 -3.36 -7.51 8.89
C ILE A 210 -4.47 -7.09 9.85
N SER A 211 -4.17 -7.17 11.14
CA SER A 211 -5.11 -6.89 12.22
C SER A 211 -4.53 -5.85 13.15
N ASP A 212 -5.26 -4.75 13.35
CA ASP A 212 -4.90 -3.71 14.30
C ASP A 212 -6.15 -2.97 14.80
N GLY A 213 -5.97 -2.03 15.73
CA GLY A 213 -7.05 -1.16 16.22
C GLY A 213 -7.60 -0.18 15.17
N ARG A 214 -7.18 -0.28 13.91
CA ARG A 214 -7.56 0.54 12.76
C ARG A 214 -8.23 -0.32 11.68
N ALA A 215 -9.01 -1.32 12.10
CA ALA A 215 -9.92 -1.99 11.18
C ALA A 215 -11.13 -1.11 10.92
N VAL A 216 -11.52 -1.00 9.65
CA VAL A 216 -12.73 -0.28 9.24
C VAL A 216 -13.93 -1.10 9.71
N PRO A 217 -14.85 -0.53 10.50
CA PRO A 217 -16.10 -1.20 10.87
C PRO A 217 -16.87 -1.69 9.64
N GLU A 218 -17.50 -2.87 9.72
CA GLU A 218 -18.34 -3.43 8.64
C GLU A 218 -19.50 -2.49 8.24
N ALA A 219 -19.93 -1.66 9.19
CA ALA A 219 -20.88 -0.56 8.96
C ALA A 219 -20.14 0.79 9.09
N PHE A 220 -19.21 1.07 8.17
CA PHE A 220 -18.93 2.48 7.86
C PHE A 220 -20.20 3.01 7.21
N GLY A 221 -21.00 3.72 8.00
CA GLY A 221 -22.31 4.23 7.59
C GLY A 221 -22.23 5.15 6.36
N PRO A 222 -23.38 5.65 5.85
CA PRO A 222 -23.36 6.66 4.79
C PRO A 222 -22.43 7.81 5.17
N GLU A 223 -21.78 8.43 4.17
CA GLU A 223 -20.77 9.48 4.35
C GLU A 223 -21.17 10.45 5.48
N PRO A 224 -20.27 10.73 6.45
CA PRO A 224 -20.60 11.57 7.59
C PRO A 224 -21.13 12.93 7.13
N VAL A 225 -22.25 13.30 7.73
CA VAL A 225 -22.96 14.55 7.47
C VAL A 225 -22.33 15.64 8.33
N GLY A 226 -21.59 16.57 7.72
CA GLY A 226 -21.18 17.81 8.40
C GLY A 226 -19.71 18.20 8.33
N GLN A 227 -18.83 17.42 7.68
CA GLN A 227 -17.43 17.79 7.45
C GLN A 227 -17.25 18.41 6.06
N GLU A 228 -16.35 19.38 5.91
CA GLU A 228 -16.06 19.96 4.60
C GLU A 228 -15.38 18.93 3.70
N ARG A 229 -15.76 18.89 2.42
CA ARG A 229 -15.20 17.96 1.43
C ARG A 229 -13.68 18.13 1.33
N PRO A 230 -12.92 17.05 1.08
CA PRO A 230 -11.53 17.18 0.64
C PRO A 230 -11.46 18.04 -0.64
N VAL A 231 -10.30 18.65 -0.91
CA VAL A 231 -10.04 19.39 -2.15
C VAL A 231 -8.84 18.80 -2.88
N ALA A 232 -8.99 18.56 -4.18
CA ALA A 232 -7.92 18.18 -5.08
C ALA A 232 -7.40 19.40 -5.85
N ILE A 233 -6.11 19.70 -5.73
CA ILE A 233 -5.44 20.75 -6.48
C ILE A 233 -4.72 20.11 -7.68
N ILE A 234 -5.30 20.26 -8.86
CA ILE A 234 -4.85 19.62 -10.10
C ILE A 234 -4.24 20.69 -11.01
N ALA A 235 -2.98 20.50 -11.40
CA ALA A 235 -2.35 21.30 -12.46
C ALA A 235 -2.27 20.46 -13.73
N ALA A 236 -2.60 21.07 -14.87
CA ALA A 236 -2.58 20.40 -16.17
C ALA A 236 -1.87 21.23 -17.25
N TYR A 237 -1.29 20.52 -18.21
CA TYR A 237 -0.81 21.09 -19.46
C TYR A 237 -0.93 20.03 -20.56
N ASN A 238 -1.78 20.27 -21.56
CA ASN A 238 -1.98 19.39 -22.71
C ASN A 238 -2.35 17.94 -22.34
N ASP A 239 -3.39 17.77 -21.53
CA ASP A 239 -3.91 16.46 -21.09
C ASP A 239 -5.41 16.32 -21.41
N GLU A 240 -5.86 16.81 -22.57
CA GLU A 240 -7.28 16.78 -22.98
C GLU A 240 -7.87 15.37 -22.98
N ASP A 241 -7.04 14.36 -23.21
CA ASP A 241 -7.43 12.96 -23.30
C ASP A 241 -7.81 12.35 -21.94
N VAL A 242 -7.27 12.86 -20.84
CA VAL A 242 -7.47 12.29 -19.50
C VAL A 242 -8.13 13.22 -18.50
N ILE A 243 -7.97 14.54 -18.65
CA ILE A 243 -8.35 15.53 -17.62
C ILE A 243 -9.82 15.43 -17.21
N TYR A 244 -10.71 15.17 -18.17
CA TYR A 244 -12.13 15.01 -17.88
C TYR A 244 -12.40 13.82 -16.95
N GLN A 245 -11.81 12.67 -17.24
CA GLN A 245 -12.02 11.46 -16.42
C GLN A 245 -11.41 11.61 -15.03
N VAL A 246 -10.23 12.22 -14.93
CA VAL A 246 -9.56 12.51 -13.66
C VAL A 246 -10.43 13.43 -12.79
N CYS A 247 -10.96 14.52 -13.34
CA CYS A 247 -11.86 15.41 -12.60
C CYS A 247 -13.16 14.69 -12.18
N GLN A 248 -13.76 13.89 -13.07
CA GLN A 248 -14.98 13.12 -12.76
C GLN A 248 -14.76 12.11 -11.64
N HIS A 249 -13.58 11.48 -11.56
CA HIS A 249 -13.23 10.56 -10.47
C HIS A 249 -13.33 11.23 -9.10
N TYR A 250 -12.68 12.38 -8.93
CA TYR A 250 -12.69 13.11 -7.66
C TYR A 250 -14.10 13.65 -7.32
N ILE A 251 -14.84 14.17 -8.30
CA ILE A 251 -16.21 14.65 -8.08
C ILE A 251 -17.11 13.51 -7.59
N LYS A 252 -17.01 12.31 -8.19
CA LYS A 252 -17.75 11.10 -7.79
C LYS A 252 -17.37 10.58 -6.41
N ASN A 253 -16.15 10.84 -5.95
CA ASN A 253 -15.67 10.51 -4.60
C ASN A 253 -15.88 11.66 -3.61
N ASP A 254 -16.79 12.58 -3.92
CA ASP A 254 -17.14 13.76 -3.13
C ASP A 254 -15.96 14.66 -2.72
N VAL A 255 -14.97 14.77 -3.62
CA VAL A 255 -13.82 15.68 -3.51
C VAL A 255 -14.05 16.92 -4.38
N ASP A 256 -13.86 18.11 -3.83
CA ASP A 256 -13.91 19.38 -4.56
C ASP A 256 -12.62 19.58 -5.39
N LEU A 257 -12.68 20.42 -6.42
CA LEU A 257 -11.56 20.64 -7.33
C LEU A 257 -11.08 22.10 -7.29
N HIS A 258 -9.76 22.28 -7.25
CA HIS A 258 -9.11 23.51 -7.66
C HIS A 258 -8.20 23.20 -8.85
N LEU A 259 -8.59 23.67 -10.02
CA LEU A 259 -7.94 23.38 -11.29
C LEU A 259 -7.03 24.53 -11.70
N ILE A 260 -5.80 24.19 -12.10
CA ILE A 260 -4.82 25.12 -12.65
C ILE A 260 -4.50 24.66 -14.08
N ASP A 261 -4.84 25.47 -15.07
CA ASP A 261 -4.38 25.27 -16.44
C ASP A 261 -3.07 26.06 -16.64
N ASN A 262 -1.98 25.36 -16.96
CA ASN A 262 -0.69 25.99 -17.27
C ASN A 262 -0.63 26.45 -18.73
N TRP A 263 -1.71 27.10 -19.18
CA TRP A 263 -1.89 27.59 -20.55
C TRP A 263 -1.82 26.50 -21.62
N SER A 264 -2.63 25.44 -21.48
CA SER A 264 -2.70 24.37 -22.50
C SER A 264 -3.04 24.91 -23.89
N GLU A 265 -2.42 24.30 -24.90
CA GLU A 265 -2.61 24.56 -26.34
C GLU A 265 -3.72 23.70 -26.95
N ASP A 266 -4.18 22.67 -26.24
CA ASP A 266 -5.24 21.74 -26.63
C ASP A 266 -6.58 22.05 -25.91
N ASP A 267 -7.57 21.16 -26.00
CA ASP A 267 -8.89 21.37 -25.39
C ASP A 267 -8.92 21.19 -23.86
N THR A 268 -7.78 20.96 -23.18
CA THR A 268 -7.71 20.79 -21.72
C THR A 268 -8.46 21.90 -20.97
N TYR A 269 -8.17 23.17 -21.29
CA TYR A 269 -8.83 24.31 -20.63
C TYR A 269 -10.32 24.40 -20.95
N VAL A 270 -10.72 24.02 -22.17
CA VAL A 270 -12.13 23.99 -22.58
C VAL A 270 -12.88 22.94 -21.74
N LEU A 271 -12.30 21.75 -21.58
CA LEU A 271 -12.84 20.67 -20.77
C LEU A 271 -12.94 21.06 -19.29
N MET A 272 -11.90 21.66 -18.72
CA MET A 272 -11.92 22.17 -17.33
C MET A 272 -13.02 23.23 -17.13
N ARG A 273 -13.21 24.16 -18.07
CA ARG A 273 -14.31 25.15 -18.00
C ARG A 273 -15.68 24.49 -18.08
N ASN A 274 -15.83 23.43 -18.87
CA ASN A 274 -17.09 22.69 -18.95
C ASN A 274 -17.41 21.98 -17.62
N ILE A 275 -16.40 21.42 -16.96
CA ILE A 275 -16.54 20.82 -15.62
C ILE A 275 -16.95 21.89 -14.60
N LEU A 276 -16.31 23.07 -14.60
CA LEU A 276 -16.70 24.19 -13.75
C LEU A 276 -18.17 24.58 -13.96
N LYS A 277 -18.64 24.68 -15.21
CA LYS A 277 -20.04 25.00 -15.52
C LYS A 277 -21.00 23.91 -15.03
N GLN A 278 -20.59 22.65 -15.08
CA GLN A 278 -21.39 21.52 -14.61
C GLN A 278 -21.47 21.47 -13.08
N TYR A 279 -20.42 21.91 -12.38
CA TYR A 279 -20.31 21.83 -10.91
C TYR A 279 -19.81 23.16 -10.28
N PRO A 280 -20.54 24.28 -10.43
CA PRO A 280 -20.04 25.62 -10.09
C PRO A 280 -19.76 25.85 -8.59
N GLY A 281 -20.33 25.04 -7.70
CA GLY A 281 -20.08 25.10 -6.25
C GLY A 281 -18.97 24.17 -5.76
N ARG A 282 -18.40 23.34 -6.63
CA ARG A 282 -17.40 22.31 -6.27
C ARG A 282 -16.08 22.47 -7.00
N VAL A 283 -15.98 23.42 -7.93
CA VAL A 283 -14.83 23.58 -8.81
C VAL A 283 -14.40 25.04 -8.81
N LYS A 284 -13.11 25.27 -8.59
CA LYS A 284 -12.41 26.53 -8.93
C LYS A 284 -11.49 26.26 -10.11
N LEU A 285 -11.29 27.25 -10.97
CA LEU A 285 -10.43 27.15 -12.15
C LEU A 285 -9.67 28.45 -12.35
N GLU A 286 -8.36 28.35 -12.50
CA GLU A 286 -7.49 29.45 -12.88
C GLU A 286 -6.52 29.06 -14.00
N ARG A 287 -5.98 30.08 -14.66
CA ARG A 287 -4.79 29.94 -15.50
C ARG A 287 -3.60 30.52 -14.77
N PHE A 288 -2.48 29.81 -14.81
CA PHE A 288 -1.25 30.22 -14.14
C PHE A 288 -0.03 30.03 -15.05
N PRO A 289 0.88 31.02 -15.16
CA PRO A 289 0.88 32.33 -14.50
C PRO A 289 -0.27 33.24 -14.93
N VAL A 290 -0.60 34.25 -14.11
CA VAL A 290 -1.74 35.15 -14.35
C VAL A 290 -1.46 36.09 -15.54
N GLU A 291 -0.19 36.41 -15.77
CA GLU A 291 0.28 37.33 -16.80
C GLU A 291 0.18 36.75 -18.21
N GLY A 292 0.12 35.42 -18.35
CA GLY A 292 0.16 34.75 -19.65
C GLY A 292 0.95 33.45 -19.63
N PRO A 293 1.01 32.76 -20.80
CA PRO A 293 1.87 31.60 -20.97
C PRO A 293 3.34 31.99 -20.79
N ALA A 294 4.07 31.22 -19.98
CA ALA A 294 5.52 31.35 -19.85
C ALA A 294 6.24 30.52 -20.93
N GLU A 295 7.36 31.05 -21.45
CA GLU A 295 8.22 30.32 -22.39
C GLU A 295 8.76 29.04 -21.76
N GLU A 296 9.18 29.12 -20.50
CA GLU A 296 9.66 27.98 -19.73
C GLU A 296 8.59 27.44 -18.75
N TYR A 297 8.58 26.12 -18.58
CA TYR A 297 7.89 25.39 -17.53
C TYR A 297 8.68 25.50 -16.22
N ARG A 298 8.11 26.24 -15.27
CA ARG A 298 8.68 26.53 -13.94
C ARG A 298 7.89 25.77 -12.88
N TRP A 299 8.39 24.62 -12.45
CA TRP A 299 7.68 23.74 -11.54
C TRP A 299 7.61 24.28 -10.11
N VAL A 300 8.66 24.97 -9.65
CA VAL A 300 8.70 25.61 -8.33
C VAL A 300 7.55 26.62 -8.19
N GLU A 301 7.31 27.43 -9.21
CA GLU A 301 6.22 28.42 -9.18
C GLU A 301 4.84 27.76 -9.12
N ILE A 302 4.62 26.69 -9.89
CA ILE A 302 3.37 25.94 -9.84
C ILE A 302 3.18 25.30 -8.46
N LEU A 303 4.23 24.71 -7.88
CA LEU A 303 4.16 24.12 -6.54
C LEU A 303 3.88 25.17 -5.44
N ASN A 304 4.53 26.33 -5.52
CA ASN A 304 4.27 27.43 -4.60
C ASN A 304 2.83 27.92 -4.76
N ARG A 305 2.32 28.03 -5.99
CA ARG A 305 0.91 28.37 -6.24
C ARG A 305 -0.04 27.33 -5.67
N LYS A 306 0.26 26.03 -5.81
CA LYS A 306 -0.53 24.97 -5.17
C LYS A 306 -0.52 25.08 -3.64
N ALA A 307 0.60 25.48 -3.02
CA ALA A 307 0.70 25.69 -1.57
C ALA A 307 -0.10 26.92 -1.10
N GLU A 308 -0.07 28.02 -1.87
CA GLU A 308 -0.91 29.21 -1.62
C GLU A 308 -2.40 28.85 -1.70
N ILE A 309 -2.80 28.12 -2.75
CA ILE A 309 -4.17 27.64 -2.90
C ILE A 309 -4.55 26.74 -1.72
N ALA A 310 -3.66 25.84 -1.30
CA ALA A 310 -3.93 24.95 -0.19
C ALA A 310 -4.23 25.73 1.09
N ALA A 311 -3.53 26.84 1.35
CA ALA A 311 -3.72 27.68 2.53
C ALA A 311 -5.14 28.30 2.64
N ASP A 312 -5.86 28.45 1.52
CA ASP A 312 -7.27 28.87 1.53
C ASP A 312 -8.22 27.81 2.12
N TYR A 313 -7.72 26.62 2.41
CA TYR A 313 -8.47 25.44 2.84
C TYR A 313 -8.03 24.92 4.21
N GLU A 314 -7.62 25.81 5.13
CA GLU A 314 -7.27 25.48 6.52
C GLU A 314 -8.27 24.49 7.14
N GLY A 315 -7.74 23.41 7.74
CA GLY A 315 -8.54 22.38 8.41
C GLY A 315 -9.21 21.36 7.48
N ARG A 316 -9.07 21.47 6.15
CA ARG A 316 -9.58 20.47 5.19
C ARG A 316 -8.48 19.56 4.69
N TRP A 317 -8.87 18.36 4.28
CA TRP A 317 -8.01 17.51 3.45
C TRP A 317 -7.72 18.17 2.10
N VAL A 318 -6.44 18.30 1.76
CA VAL A 318 -5.92 18.77 0.49
C VAL A 318 -5.14 17.63 -0.17
N LEU A 319 -5.35 17.44 -1.47
CA LEU A 319 -4.63 16.49 -2.31
C LEU A 319 -3.86 17.25 -3.40
N HIS A 320 -2.55 17.06 -3.45
CA HIS A 320 -1.70 17.54 -4.54
C HIS A 320 -1.68 16.50 -5.67
N ILE A 321 -2.19 16.87 -6.84
CA ILE A 321 -2.48 15.90 -7.91
C ILE A 321 -1.94 16.39 -9.25
N ASP A 322 -1.34 15.48 -10.01
CA ASP A 322 -1.00 15.69 -11.42
C ASP A 322 -2.17 15.25 -12.33
N SER A 323 -2.33 15.88 -13.49
CA SER A 323 -3.49 15.73 -14.39
C SER A 323 -3.73 14.32 -14.95
N ASP A 324 -2.77 13.41 -14.78
CA ASP A 324 -2.80 12.01 -15.17
C ASP A 324 -2.77 11.03 -13.97
N GLU A 325 -3.13 11.50 -12.77
CA GLU A 325 -3.15 10.72 -11.54
C GLU A 325 -4.56 10.55 -10.93
N ILE A 326 -4.87 9.31 -10.56
CA ILE A 326 -6.08 8.93 -9.82
C ILE A 326 -5.67 8.31 -8.48
N ARG A 327 -6.10 8.94 -7.37
CA ARG A 327 -5.96 8.39 -6.01
C ARG A 327 -7.22 7.65 -5.62
N VAL A 328 -7.07 6.49 -5.00
CA VAL A 328 -8.19 5.67 -4.51
C VAL A 328 -7.95 5.26 -3.06
N SER A 329 -9.02 4.85 -2.38
CA SER A 329 -8.96 4.27 -1.04
C SER A 329 -8.13 2.97 -1.04
N PRO A 330 -7.38 2.65 0.03
CA PRO A 330 -6.78 1.32 0.20
C PRO A 330 -7.82 0.25 0.55
N TRP A 331 -9.05 0.64 0.92
CA TRP A 331 -10.19 -0.23 1.10
C TRP A 331 -11.10 -0.16 -0.13
N HIS A 332 -11.34 -1.31 -0.76
CA HIS A 332 -12.15 -1.42 -1.98
C HIS A 332 -13.55 -0.82 -1.84
N ASP A 333 -14.17 -1.00 -0.67
CA ASP A 333 -15.56 -0.62 -0.42
C ASP A 333 -15.76 0.83 0.06
N LEU A 334 -14.67 1.59 0.25
CA LEU A 334 -14.75 2.99 0.70
C LEU A 334 -14.46 3.97 -0.45
N SER A 335 -15.21 5.07 -0.46
CA SER A 335 -14.86 6.25 -1.27
C SER A 335 -13.54 6.84 -0.76
N LEU A 336 -12.84 7.59 -1.62
CA LEU A 336 -11.62 8.29 -1.21
C LEU A 336 -11.89 9.24 -0.02
N ARG A 337 -13.04 9.94 -0.03
CA ARG A 337 -13.44 10.81 1.08
C ARG A 337 -13.63 10.03 2.38
N ALA A 338 -14.41 8.95 2.36
CA ALA A 338 -14.65 8.13 3.54
C ALA A 338 -13.34 7.56 4.12
N ALA A 339 -12.40 7.16 3.25
CA ALA A 339 -11.09 6.70 3.68
C ALA A 339 -10.24 7.81 4.34
N LEU A 340 -10.30 9.05 3.84
CA LEU A 340 -9.61 10.19 4.46
C LEU A 340 -10.20 10.55 5.82
N GLU A 341 -11.52 10.59 5.94
CA GLU A 341 -12.22 10.83 7.21
C GLU A 341 -11.94 9.72 8.22
N TYR A 342 -11.87 8.46 7.76
CA TYR A 342 -11.44 7.34 8.59
C TYR A 342 -10.02 7.54 9.13
N VAL A 343 -9.08 7.89 8.26
CA VAL A 343 -7.69 8.18 8.66
C VAL A 343 -7.63 9.32 9.68
N GLU A 344 -8.39 10.39 9.46
CA GLU A 344 -8.51 11.52 10.38
C GLU A 344 -9.06 11.12 11.75
N SER A 345 -10.09 10.27 11.79
CA SER A 345 -10.67 9.77 13.04
C SER A 345 -9.69 8.95 13.89
N HIS A 346 -8.61 8.44 13.28
CA HIS A 346 -7.51 7.76 13.98
C HIS A 346 -6.34 8.69 14.32
N GLY A 347 -6.55 10.00 14.20
CA GLY A 347 -5.60 11.04 14.58
C GLY A 347 -4.54 11.34 13.52
N PHE A 348 -4.61 10.74 12.33
CA PHE A 348 -3.65 11.01 11.26
C PHE A 348 -4.11 12.18 10.39
N ASN A 349 -3.17 13.00 9.92
CA ASN A 349 -3.46 14.19 9.13
C ASN A 349 -2.64 14.26 7.83
N CYS A 350 -1.98 13.16 7.47
CA CYS A 350 -1.21 13.04 6.24
C CYS A 350 -1.25 11.58 5.75
N ILE A 351 -1.34 11.39 4.44
CA ILE A 351 -1.30 10.08 3.79
C ILE A 351 -0.18 10.01 2.74
N ASP A 352 0.38 8.82 2.60
CA ASP A 352 1.38 8.48 1.58
C ASP A 352 0.76 7.57 0.52
N HIS A 353 1.39 7.45 -0.65
CA HIS A 353 0.83 6.73 -1.78
C HIS A 353 1.76 5.67 -2.37
N CYS A 354 1.17 4.61 -2.92
CA CYS A 354 1.85 3.62 -3.74
C CYS A 354 1.60 3.92 -5.22
N VAL A 355 2.65 4.27 -5.96
CA VAL A 355 2.57 4.57 -7.39
C VAL A 355 2.42 3.28 -8.20
N ILE A 356 1.35 3.23 -8.98
CA ILE A 356 0.98 2.16 -9.90
C ILE A 356 0.95 2.75 -11.31
N ASN A 357 2.02 2.53 -12.05
CA ASN A 357 2.24 3.12 -13.36
C ASN A 357 1.62 2.25 -14.44
N PHE A 358 0.51 2.71 -15.01
CA PHE A 358 -0.12 2.05 -16.14
C PHE A 358 0.63 2.38 -17.44
N LYS A 359 0.81 1.36 -18.28
CA LYS A 359 1.50 1.48 -19.57
C LYS A 359 0.55 1.19 -20.73
N PRO A 360 0.65 1.92 -21.85
CA PRO A 360 -0.09 1.56 -23.04
C PRO A 360 0.52 0.31 -23.65
N THR A 361 -0.30 -0.72 -23.89
CA THR A 361 0.14 -1.94 -24.61
C THR A 361 -0.36 -1.98 -26.05
N LYS A 362 -1.11 -0.95 -26.46
CA LYS A 362 -1.58 -0.71 -27.82
C LYS A 362 -1.88 0.77 -28.00
N ASN A 363 -1.92 1.21 -29.25
CA ASN A 363 -2.43 2.54 -29.60
C ASN A 363 -3.96 2.55 -29.66
N GLY A 364 -4.55 3.75 -29.64
CA GLY A 364 -6.00 3.94 -29.80
C GLY A 364 -6.76 4.03 -28.48
N PHE A 365 -6.34 4.96 -27.61
CA PHE A 365 -7.09 5.29 -26.40
C PHE A 365 -8.38 6.04 -26.77
N ASP A 366 -9.51 5.48 -26.34
CA ASP A 366 -10.82 6.09 -26.46
C ASP A 366 -11.12 6.85 -25.16
N GLN A 367 -11.11 8.17 -25.25
CA GLN A 367 -11.35 9.09 -24.13
C GLN A 367 -12.73 8.93 -23.47
N HIS A 368 -13.66 8.18 -24.10
CA HIS A 368 -14.96 7.87 -23.52
C HIS A 368 -14.96 6.60 -22.66
N LYS A 369 -13.88 5.80 -22.70
CA LYS A 369 -13.72 4.61 -21.84
C LYS A 369 -12.94 4.96 -20.58
N SER A 370 -13.35 4.37 -19.47
CA SER A 370 -12.64 4.51 -18.19
C SER A 370 -11.16 4.14 -18.35
N LEU A 371 -10.25 4.97 -17.82
CA LEU A 371 -8.80 4.76 -17.91
C LEU A 371 -8.38 3.34 -17.49
N ASN A 372 -8.90 2.84 -16.37
CA ASN A 372 -8.60 1.51 -15.83
C ASN A 372 -9.25 0.34 -16.61
N LEU A 373 -10.16 0.62 -17.54
CA LEU A 373 -10.71 -0.37 -18.49
C LEU A 373 -9.88 -0.44 -19.78
N HIS A 374 -9.26 0.68 -20.17
CA HIS A 374 -8.38 0.72 -21.34
C HIS A 374 -6.96 0.26 -21.00
N PHE A 375 -6.34 0.87 -19.99
CA PHE A 375 -4.99 0.55 -19.53
C PHE A 375 -5.08 -0.56 -18.48
N ARG A 376 -4.87 -1.80 -18.91
CA ARG A 376 -4.99 -3.00 -18.07
C ARG A 376 -3.65 -3.59 -17.63
N HIS A 377 -2.54 -2.93 -17.93
CA HIS A 377 -1.20 -3.42 -17.60
C HIS A 377 -0.41 -2.33 -16.89
N PHE A 378 0.25 -2.70 -15.79
CA PHE A 378 0.95 -1.76 -14.94
C PHE A 378 2.26 -2.32 -14.39
N GLU A 379 3.06 -1.41 -13.85
CA GLU A 379 4.22 -1.73 -13.02
C GLU A 379 4.18 -0.86 -11.76
N PHE A 380 4.67 -1.39 -10.64
CA PHE A 380 4.89 -0.57 -9.45
C PHE A 380 6.03 0.44 -9.69
N GLY A 381 6.01 1.53 -8.93
CA GLY A 381 7.03 2.56 -8.95
C GLY A 381 8.46 1.99 -8.93
N ARG A 382 9.30 2.47 -9.86
CA ARG A 382 10.70 2.05 -10.00
C ARG A 382 11.72 3.09 -9.50
N HIS A 383 11.36 4.36 -9.48
CA HIS A 383 12.25 5.45 -9.08
C HIS A 383 12.21 5.63 -7.55
N PRO A 384 13.32 5.95 -6.87
CA PRO A 384 13.31 6.25 -5.43
C PRO A 384 12.24 7.26 -5.02
N ALA A 385 12.04 8.31 -5.83
CA ALA A 385 10.99 9.31 -5.60
C ALA A 385 9.55 8.74 -5.63
N HIS A 386 9.31 7.62 -6.31
CA HIS A 386 7.99 6.97 -6.31
C HIS A 386 7.62 6.34 -4.96
N PHE A 387 8.57 6.24 -4.03
CA PHE A 387 8.36 5.71 -2.67
C PHE A 387 8.21 6.81 -1.62
N LEU A 388 8.23 8.07 -2.04
CA LEU A 388 7.94 9.25 -1.22
C LEU A 388 6.79 10.02 -1.89
N GLN A 389 5.56 9.79 -1.45
CA GLN A 389 4.36 10.34 -2.10
C GLN A 389 3.36 10.86 -1.06
N ARG A 390 3.86 11.61 -0.08
CA ARG A 390 3.08 12.31 0.94
C ARG A 390 2.37 13.53 0.35
N ARG A 391 1.40 13.25 -0.51
CA ARG A 391 0.69 14.22 -1.37
C ARG A 391 -0.76 14.45 -0.93
N GLY A 392 -1.16 13.95 0.23
CA GLY A 392 -2.45 14.25 0.86
C GLY A 392 -2.26 14.62 2.32
N TRP A 393 -2.85 15.73 2.76
CA TRP A 393 -2.70 16.25 4.12
C TRP A 393 -3.93 17.06 4.54
N ILE A 394 -4.12 17.25 5.85
CA ILE A 394 -5.03 18.27 6.37
C ILE A 394 -4.25 19.58 6.43
N GLN A 395 -4.76 20.62 5.76
CA GLN A 395 -4.06 21.89 5.67
C GLN A 395 -3.90 22.55 7.06
N PRO A 396 -2.67 22.83 7.51
CA PRO A 396 -2.45 23.62 8.71
C PRO A 396 -2.70 25.11 8.46
N LYS A 397 -2.69 25.91 9.53
CA LYS A 397 -2.83 27.37 9.45
C LYS A 397 -1.74 28.04 8.61
N ASP A 398 -0.53 27.52 8.69
CA ASP A 398 0.62 28.05 7.94
C ASP A 398 0.68 27.47 6.52
N ILE A 399 1.28 28.22 5.60
CA ILE A 399 1.55 27.75 4.25
C ILE A 399 2.57 26.60 4.33
N ILE A 400 2.25 25.48 3.68
CA ILE A 400 3.13 24.31 3.64
C ILE A 400 4.25 24.48 2.59
N ASN A 401 5.30 23.67 2.70
CA ASN A 401 6.33 23.59 1.65
C ASN A 401 6.09 22.36 0.75
N LEU A 402 5.87 22.60 -0.54
CA LEU A 402 5.81 21.57 -1.57
C LEU A 402 7.03 21.58 -2.49
N SER A 403 7.66 22.73 -2.69
CA SER A 403 8.66 22.92 -3.73
C SER A 403 9.99 22.25 -3.40
N ASP A 404 10.43 22.19 -2.14
CA ASP A 404 11.73 21.58 -1.84
C ASP A 404 11.80 20.07 -2.10
N SER A 405 10.66 19.39 -2.11
CA SER A 405 10.55 17.98 -2.46
C SER A 405 10.18 17.72 -3.92
N GLY A 406 10.06 18.75 -4.76
CA GLY A 406 9.51 18.63 -6.11
C GLY A 406 8.04 18.20 -6.14
N GLY A 407 7.31 18.43 -5.03
CA GLY A 407 5.91 18.03 -4.85
C GLY A 407 5.73 16.59 -4.36
N HIS A 408 6.79 15.87 -3.98
CA HIS A 408 6.71 14.50 -3.47
C HIS A 408 6.23 14.41 -2.01
N PHE A 409 6.42 15.48 -1.26
CA PHE A 409 6.12 15.58 0.16
C PHE A 409 5.63 16.98 0.51
N ALA A 410 4.45 17.07 1.12
CA ALA A 410 3.95 18.25 1.81
C ALA A 410 4.59 18.36 3.20
N ASP A 411 5.54 19.28 3.36
CA ASP A 411 6.28 19.50 4.61
C ASP A 411 5.59 20.55 5.49
N PHE A 412 5.28 20.15 6.72
CA PHE A 412 4.62 20.98 7.73
C PHE A 412 4.76 20.40 9.14
N ASP A 413 4.70 21.27 10.14
CA ASP A 413 4.80 20.89 11.55
C ASP A 413 3.57 20.11 12.03
N GLY A 414 3.79 19.12 12.88
CA GLY A 414 2.71 18.30 13.44
C GLY A 414 2.13 17.26 12.46
N ALA A 415 2.83 16.97 11.36
CA ALA A 415 2.46 15.90 10.45
C ALA A 415 2.46 14.53 11.16
N ARG A 416 1.30 13.87 11.16
CA ARG A 416 1.07 12.50 11.63
C ARG A 416 0.65 11.66 10.43
N GLN A 417 1.63 10.99 9.84
CA GLN A 417 1.45 10.15 8.65
C GLN A 417 0.70 8.85 8.99
N TYR A 418 -0.35 8.54 8.24
CA TYR A 418 -0.99 7.24 8.28
C TYR A 418 -0.02 6.15 7.78
N PRO A 419 0.12 5.01 8.49
CA PRO A 419 1.17 4.05 8.21
C PRO A 419 0.91 3.19 6.99
N TYR A 420 -0.30 3.14 6.46
CA TYR A 420 -0.61 2.38 5.25
C TYR A 420 -0.77 3.31 4.05
N ARG A 421 -0.21 2.92 2.90
CA ARG A 421 -0.23 3.76 1.71
C ARG A 421 -1.52 3.59 0.91
N PHE A 422 -1.94 4.67 0.25
CA PHE A 422 -3.09 4.72 -0.64
C PHE A 422 -2.66 4.39 -2.07
N PRO A 423 -3.43 3.62 -2.86
CA PRO A 423 -3.09 3.41 -4.27
C PRO A 423 -3.19 4.71 -5.08
N LEU A 424 -2.18 4.96 -5.91
CA LEU A 424 -2.12 6.05 -6.89
C LEU A 424 -1.95 5.43 -8.28
N PHE A 425 -3.00 5.47 -9.08
CA PHE A 425 -2.97 5.06 -10.48
C PHE A 425 -2.45 6.22 -11.34
N HIS A 426 -1.36 5.97 -12.05
CA HIS A 426 -0.66 6.98 -12.84
C HIS A 426 -0.65 6.58 -14.32
N TYR A 427 -1.05 7.51 -15.19
CA TYR A 427 -1.17 7.31 -16.64
C TYR A 427 -0.23 8.25 -17.43
N PRO A 428 1.10 8.17 -17.22
CA PRO A 428 2.04 9.16 -17.73
C PRO A 428 2.05 9.24 -19.26
N ILE A 429 1.85 8.11 -19.94
CA ILE A 429 1.88 7.98 -21.40
C ILE A 429 0.70 7.13 -21.85
N ARG A 430 -0.10 7.61 -22.81
CA ARG A 430 -1.34 6.94 -23.26
C ARG A 430 -1.28 6.31 -24.66
N SER A 431 -0.31 6.69 -25.47
CA SER A 431 -0.05 6.13 -26.80
C SER A 431 1.37 6.48 -27.26
N GLN A 432 1.83 5.88 -28.37
CA GLN A 432 3.11 6.24 -28.99
C GLN A 432 3.14 7.73 -29.34
N LYS A 433 2.14 8.20 -30.10
CA LYS A 433 2.02 9.60 -30.53
C LYS A 433 1.98 10.55 -29.33
N HIS A 434 1.19 10.20 -28.32
CA HIS A 434 1.10 11.00 -27.11
C HIS A 434 2.45 11.06 -26.38
N GLY A 435 3.16 9.95 -26.23
CA GLY A 435 4.47 9.94 -25.57
C GLY A 435 5.51 10.80 -26.26
N GLU A 436 5.57 10.73 -27.60
CA GLU A 436 6.45 11.58 -28.41
C GLU A 436 6.12 13.07 -28.23
N GLN A 437 4.84 13.43 -28.31
CA GLN A 437 4.38 14.81 -28.14
C GLN A 437 4.69 15.32 -26.72
N LYS A 438 4.28 14.57 -25.68
CA LYS A 438 4.47 14.96 -24.28
C LYS A 438 5.94 15.14 -23.91
N ILE A 439 6.81 14.22 -24.34
CA ILE A 439 8.22 14.24 -23.94
C ILE A 439 9.00 15.26 -24.76
N PHE A 440 8.93 15.19 -26.10
CA PHE A 440 9.83 15.96 -26.96
C PHE A 440 9.33 17.37 -27.26
N ARG A 441 8.03 17.65 -27.11
CA ARG A 441 7.47 18.98 -27.36
C ARG A 441 6.98 19.65 -26.09
N ASP A 442 6.14 18.97 -25.32
CA ASP A 442 5.46 19.61 -24.18
C ASP A 442 6.35 19.72 -22.94
N ARG A 443 7.43 18.93 -22.86
CA ARG A 443 8.34 18.87 -21.70
C ARG A 443 9.76 19.31 -22.03
N GLN A 444 10.56 18.51 -22.74
CA GLN A 444 11.99 18.77 -22.95
C GLN A 444 12.30 20.17 -23.52
N LEU A 445 11.44 20.71 -24.40
CA LEU A 445 11.63 22.04 -24.99
C LEU A 445 11.21 23.19 -24.07
N ARG A 446 10.41 22.91 -23.03
CA ARG A 446 9.88 23.92 -22.11
C ARG A 446 10.58 23.92 -20.77
N TYR A 447 11.25 22.85 -20.35
CA TYR A 447 11.83 22.78 -19.00
C TYR A 447 12.70 23.98 -18.64
N SER A 448 12.48 24.52 -17.44
CA SER A 448 13.25 25.66 -16.99
C SER A 448 14.72 25.34 -16.80
N ARG A 449 15.57 26.16 -17.41
CA ARG A 449 17.03 25.99 -17.37
C ARG A 449 17.60 26.31 -16.00
N SER A 450 17.00 27.26 -15.28
CA SER A 450 17.43 27.58 -13.91
C SER A 450 17.10 26.43 -12.95
N GLU A 451 15.91 25.86 -13.01
CA GLU A 451 15.54 24.71 -12.17
C GLU A 451 16.41 23.48 -12.46
N GLN A 452 16.77 23.25 -13.73
CA GLN A 452 17.77 22.24 -14.09
C GLN A 452 19.14 22.51 -13.46
N ALA A 453 19.67 23.72 -13.64
CA ALA A 453 21.01 24.08 -13.19
C ALA A 453 21.15 24.14 -11.65
N GLU A 454 20.14 24.67 -10.97
CA GLU A 454 20.19 24.95 -9.53
C GLU A 454 19.69 23.79 -8.67
N ARG A 455 18.70 23.02 -9.18
CA ARG A 455 18.05 21.95 -8.41
C ARG A 455 18.29 20.54 -8.97
N GLY A 456 18.90 20.43 -10.16
CA GLY A 456 19.08 19.13 -10.83
C GLY A 456 17.75 18.47 -11.21
N TRP A 457 16.70 19.26 -11.41
CA TRP A 457 15.37 18.78 -11.79
C TRP A 457 15.23 18.58 -13.29
N HIS A 458 14.07 18.07 -13.74
CA HIS A 458 13.70 17.90 -15.15
C HIS A 458 14.52 16.88 -15.96
N ASN A 459 15.28 16.02 -15.29
CA ASN A 459 16.20 15.07 -15.95
C ASN A 459 15.56 13.70 -16.29
N HIS A 460 14.31 13.48 -15.88
CA HIS A 460 13.60 12.20 -15.95
C HIS A 460 13.47 11.60 -17.37
N TYR A 461 13.67 12.40 -18.41
CA TYR A 461 13.58 11.99 -19.82
C TYR A 461 14.86 12.21 -20.61
N GLU A 462 15.99 12.53 -19.97
CA GLU A 462 17.26 12.73 -20.69
C GLU A 462 17.72 11.48 -21.43
N SER A 463 17.41 10.29 -20.90
CA SER A 463 17.77 9.01 -21.53
C SER A 463 16.77 8.55 -22.59
N ILE A 464 15.73 9.33 -22.91
CA ILE A 464 14.70 8.97 -23.88
C ILE A 464 14.99 9.61 -25.22
N PHE A 465 15.10 8.79 -26.27
CA PHE A 465 15.41 9.22 -27.63
C PHE A 465 14.17 9.15 -28.52
N ARG A 466 14.18 9.84 -29.68
CA ARG A 466 13.04 9.83 -30.63
C ARG A 466 12.66 8.45 -31.16
N SER A 467 13.54 7.46 -31.03
CA SER A 467 13.28 6.06 -31.38
C SER A 467 12.63 5.25 -30.25
N GLU A 468 12.34 5.87 -29.10
CA GLU A 468 11.73 5.20 -27.96
C GLU A 468 10.37 4.61 -28.32
N VAL A 469 10.14 3.36 -27.90
CA VAL A 469 8.87 2.68 -28.05
C VAL A 469 8.11 2.79 -26.74
N PHE A 470 7.06 3.62 -26.72
CA PHE A 470 6.23 3.82 -25.54
C PHE A 470 5.18 2.73 -25.34
N ILE A 471 4.96 1.90 -26.36
CA ILE A 471 4.05 0.76 -26.29
C ILE A 471 4.75 -0.42 -25.61
N ALA A 472 4.36 -0.68 -24.38
CA ALA A 472 4.97 -1.72 -23.56
C ALA A 472 4.49 -3.12 -23.94
N LEU A 473 5.36 -4.11 -23.74
CA LEU A 473 5.03 -5.52 -23.86
C LEU A 473 4.19 -5.96 -22.64
N PRO A 474 2.94 -6.43 -22.84
CA PRO A 474 2.08 -6.89 -21.75
C PRO A 474 2.72 -7.94 -20.84
N GLU A 475 3.58 -8.80 -21.39
CA GLU A 475 4.22 -9.93 -20.71
C GLU A 475 5.25 -9.49 -19.66
N LEU A 476 5.69 -8.24 -19.71
CA LEU A 476 6.63 -7.64 -18.75
C LEU A 476 5.93 -6.84 -17.65
N LEU A 477 4.60 -6.84 -17.64
CA LEU A 477 3.76 -6.01 -16.77
C LEU A 477 2.76 -6.86 -15.99
N GLU A 478 2.34 -6.32 -14.85
CA GLU A 478 1.25 -6.90 -14.09
C GLU A 478 -0.10 -6.58 -14.74
N LYS A 479 -1.01 -7.54 -14.74
CA LYS A 479 -2.36 -7.35 -15.27
C LYS A 479 -3.28 -6.81 -14.17
N PHE A 480 -3.94 -5.70 -14.46
CA PHE A 480 -4.96 -5.11 -13.59
C PHE A 480 -6.33 -5.77 -13.81
N THR A 481 -6.95 -6.20 -12.71
CA THR A 481 -8.35 -6.65 -12.63
C THR A 481 -9.00 -5.98 -11.42
N GLU A 482 -10.24 -5.52 -11.56
CA GLU A 482 -10.92 -4.82 -10.46
C GLU A 482 -11.14 -5.74 -9.26
N GLU A 483 -11.60 -6.98 -9.50
CA GLU A 483 -11.86 -7.98 -8.46
C GLU A 483 -10.58 -8.46 -7.75
N GLY A 484 -9.44 -8.52 -8.46
CA GLY A 484 -8.22 -9.15 -7.93
C GLY A 484 -7.17 -8.17 -7.44
N PHE A 485 -7.27 -6.88 -7.74
CA PHE A 485 -6.16 -5.94 -7.51
C PHE A 485 -5.78 -5.83 -6.04
N TYR A 486 -6.74 -5.54 -5.16
CA TYR A 486 -6.47 -5.36 -3.73
C TYR A 486 -5.95 -6.65 -3.10
N GLU A 487 -6.63 -7.78 -3.30
CA GLU A 487 -6.21 -9.04 -2.71
C GLU A 487 -4.83 -9.46 -3.19
N ASN A 488 -4.53 -9.34 -4.49
CA ASN A 488 -3.25 -9.79 -5.04
C ASN A 488 -2.08 -8.87 -4.67
N TYR A 489 -2.31 -7.60 -4.41
CA TYR A 489 -1.22 -6.62 -4.26
C TYR A 489 -1.23 -5.88 -2.92
N ILE A 490 -1.94 -6.41 -1.91
CA ILE A 490 -2.13 -5.73 -0.63
C ILE A 490 -0.80 -5.34 0.03
N VAL A 491 0.20 -6.22 -0.01
CA VAL A 491 1.51 -5.96 0.60
C VAL A 491 2.24 -4.86 -0.15
N GLU A 492 2.26 -4.92 -1.48
CA GLU A 492 2.89 -3.92 -2.33
C GLU A 492 2.22 -2.55 -2.25
N ILE A 493 0.89 -2.53 -2.09
CA ILE A 493 0.12 -1.30 -1.90
C ILE A 493 0.48 -0.68 -0.54
N LEU A 494 0.26 -1.41 0.55
CA LEU A 494 0.26 -0.82 1.89
C LEU A 494 1.66 -0.52 2.44
N SER A 495 2.72 -1.14 1.90
CA SER A 495 4.09 -1.07 2.45
C SER A 495 5.16 -0.81 1.40
N ASP A 496 6.41 -0.55 1.80
CA ASP A 496 7.54 -0.31 0.89
C ASP A 496 8.22 -1.60 0.37
N VAL A 497 7.61 -2.79 0.48
CA VAL A 497 8.25 -4.07 0.08
C VAL A 497 8.75 -4.07 -1.37
N VAL A 498 8.11 -3.34 -2.28
CA VAL A 498 8.58 -3.20 -3.66
C VAL A 498 9.96 -2.54 -3.71
N LEU A 499 10.20 -1.53 -2.89
CA LEU A 499 11.52 -0.90 -2.75
C LEU A 499 12.51 -1.88 -2.12
N GLN A 500 12.10 -2.59 -1.08
CA GLN A 500 12.96 -3.58 -0.41
C GLN A 500 13.40 -4.70 -1.36
N ARG A 501 12.51 -5.19 -2.24
CA ARG A 501 12.85 -6.15 -3.33
C ARG A 501 13.95 -5.59 -4.22
N ARG A 502 13.79 -4.34 -4.68
CA ARG A 502 14.74 -3.68 -5.59
C ARG A 502 16.12 -3.49 -4.95
N ASN A 503 16.15 -3.17 -3.67
CA ASN A 503 17.39 -2.97 -2.92
C ASN A 503 18.04 -4.29 -2.47
N GLY A 504 17.45 -5.45 -2.81
CA GLY A 504 17.94 -6.76 -2.38
C GLY A 504 17.74 -7.05 -0.89
N SER A 505 17.04 -6.18 -0.16
CA SER A 505 16.87 -6.25 1.30
C SER A 505 15.99 -7.42 1.76
N LEU A 506 15.27 -8.07 0.85
CA LEU A 506 14.45 -9.25 1.14
C LEU A 506 15.19 -10.58 0.86
N VAL A 507 16.42 -10.51 0.36
CA VAL A 507 17.23 -11.69 0.01
C VAL A 507 18.35 -11.92 1.03
N ALA A 508 18.77 -10.89 1.78
CA ALA A 508 19.84 -10.97 2.76
C ALA A 508 19.40 -10.47 4.15
N THR A 509 19.89 -11.14 5.19
CA THR A 509 19.99 -10.69 6.58
C THR A 509 21.42 -11.04 6.98
N ASP A 510 22.06 -10.12 7.71
CA ASP A 510 23.49 -10.12 8.07
C ASP A 510 24.12 -11.48 8.40
#